data_AF-A0A9E1FAI2-F1
#
_entry.id   AF-A0A9E1FAI2-F1
#
_cell.length_a   1.000
_cell.length_b   1.000
_cell.length_c   1.000
_cell.angle_alpha   90.00
_cell.angle_beta   90.00
_cell.angle_gamma   90.00
#
_symmetry.space_group_name_H-M   'P 1'
#
loop_
_entity.id
_entity.type
_entity.pdbx_description
1 polymer ?
#
loop_
_entity_poly.entity_id
_entity_poly.type
_entity_poly.pdbx_seq_one_letter_code
_entity_poly.pdbx_strand_id
1 'polypeptide(L)'
;MAEGVNKTLETVRIFFLMGAAGLVIGCLFDIFRAFHVSFKGAGEKFDFVSVQITDIIFAISSFCIFTLGLYLFNSGEIRSYCILGAAAGITMYFLLLAPIVNRVLKLFFKAIYSFFYYTGKFFTKIFKKLFTKRH
;
A
#
# COMPACT_ATOMS: atom_id res chain seq x y z
N MET A 1 28.43 -24.35 23.22
CA MET A 1 28.28 -22.88 23.01
C MET A 1 27.95 -22.52 21.57
N ALA A 2 28.61 -23.10 20.56
CA ALA A 2 28.37 -22.79 19.14
C ALA A 2 26.92 -23.05 18.66
N GLU A 3 26.27 -24.14 19.10
CA GLU A 3 24.87 -24.42 18.71
C GLU A 3 23.84 -23.42 19.25
N GLY A 4 24.09 -22.87 20.44
CA GLY A 4 23.23 -21.84 21.03
C GLY A 4 23.30 -20.53 20.24
N VAL A 5 24.51 -20.14 19.82
CA VAL A 5 24.75 -18.93 19.03
C VAL A 5 24.04 -19.03 17.66
N ASN A 6 24.10 -20.18 16.99
CA ASN A 6 23.45 -20.36 15.69
C ASN A 6 21.92 -20.19 15.78
N LYS A 7 21.28 -20.75 16.81
CA LYS A 7 19.83 -20.60 17.02
C LYS A 7 19.42 -19.15 17.30
N THR A 8 20.23 -18.41 18.07
CA THR A 8 19.97 -17.00 18.33
C THR A 8 20.08 -16.17 17.04
N LEU A 9 21.08 -16.42 16.21
CA LEU A 9 21.27 -15.73 14.93
C LEU A 9 20.10 -15.97 13.97
N GLU A 10 19.61 -17.21 13.87
CA GLU A 10 18.43 -17.52 13.05
C GLU A 10 17.19 -16.78 13.54
N THR A 11 16.96 -16.74 14.87
CA THR A 11 15.83 -16.04 15.46
C THR A 11 15.86 -14.55 15.12
N VAL A 12 17.03 -13.91 15.26
CA VAL A 12 17.24 -12.50 14.91
C VAL A 12 17.02 -12.26 13.42
N ARG A 13 17.52 -13.14 12.55
CA ARG A 13 17.31 -13.04 11.10
C ARG A 13 15.83 -13.09 10.75
N ILE A 14 15.08 -14.04 11.30
CA ILE A 14 13.65 -14.19 11.03
C ILE A 14 12.87 -12.98 11.56
N PHE A 15 13.26 -12.45 12.72
CA PHE A 15 12.67 -11.22 13.27
C PHE A 15 12.78 -10.04 12.29
N PHE A 16 13.99 -9.79 11.74
CA PHE A 16 14.18 -8.71 10.78
C PHE A 16 13.46 -8.94 9.45
N LEU A 17 13.41 -10.19 8.97
CA LEU A 17 12.67 -10.54 7.75
C LEU A 17 11.16 -10.33 7.91
N MET A 18 10.61 -10.72 9.06
CA MET A 18 9.21 -10.45 9.37
C MET A 18 8.95 -8.95 9.58
N GLY A 19 9.93 -8.21 10.12
CA GLY A 19 9.89 -6.75 10.14
C GLY A 19 9.84 -6.13 8.76
N ALA A 20 10.63 -6.62 7.81
CA ALA A 20 10.56 -6.19 6.41
C ALA A 20 9.18 -6.49 5.79
N ALA A 21 8.59 -7.66 6.07
CA ALA A 21 7.22 -7.95 5.65
C ALA A 21 6.21 -6.97 6.27
N GLY A 22 6.40 -6.59 7.54
CA GLY A 22 5.61 -5.55 8.21
C GLY A 22 5.73 -4.17 7.53
N LEU A 23 6.94 -3.78 7.10
CA LEU A 23 7.14 -2.55 6.31
C LEU A 23 6.37 -2.59 4.99
N VAL A 24 6.37 -3.73 4.30
CA VAL A 24 5.65 -3.92 3.04
C VAL A 24 4.14 -3.79 3.27
N ILE A 25 3.61 -4.40 4.34
CA ILE A 25 2.20 -4.29 4.71
C ILE A 25 1.81 -2.83 5.00
N GLY A 26 2.64 -2.10 5.74
CA GLY A 26 2.41 -0.67 6.02
C GLY A 26 2.40 0.19 4.76
N CYS A 27 3.33 -0.08 3.83
CA CYS A 27 3.36 0.59 2.52
C CYS A 27 2.09 0.30 1.70
N LEU A 28 1.69 -0.98 1.67
CA LEU A 28 0.47 -1.41 1.00
C LEU A 28 -0.76 -0.68 1.57
N PHE A 29 -0.83 -0.54 2.89
CA PHE A 29 -1.89 0.20 3.56
C PHE A 29 -1.98 1.66 3.10
N ASP A 30 -0.86 2.38 3.03
CA ASP A 30 -0.84 3.78 2.56
C ASP A 30 -1.25 3.90 1.08
N ILE A 31 -0.89 2.94 0.23
CA ILE A 31 -1.32 2.92 -1.18
C ILE A 31 -2.85 2.80 -1.27
N PHE A 32 -3.45 1.82 -0.57
CA PHE A 32 -4.90 1.63 -0.55
C PHE A 32 -5.61 2.85 0.06
N ARG A 33 -5.05 3.42 1.13
CA ARG A 33 -5.58 4.64 1.74
C ARG A 33 -5.54 5.84 0.80
N ALA A 34 -4.42 6.06 0.10
CA ALA A 34 -4.26 7.18 -0.82
C ALA A 34 -5.14 7.02 -2.07
N PHE A 35 -5.34 5.79 -2.54
CA PHE A 35 -6.34 5.47 -3.55
C PHE A 35 -7.72 5.96 -3.08
N HIS A 36 -8.18 5.53 -1.90
CA HIS A 36 -9.49 5.95 -1.38
C HIS A 36 -9.65 7.48 -1.26
N VAL A 37 -8.65 8.18 -0.71
CA VAL A 37 -8.69 9.65 -0.55
C VAL A 37 -8.75 10.36 -1.91
N SER A 38 -8.02 9.87 -2.91
CA SER A 38 -7.91 10.53 -4.22
C SER A 38 -9.21 10.43 -5.02
N PHE A 39 -9.91 9.29 -4.94
CA PHE A 39 -11.20 9.13 -5.63
C PHE A 39 -12.33 9.92 -4.97
N LYS A 40 -12.33 10.05 -3.64
CA LYS A 40 -13.31 10.90 -2.93
C LYS A 40 -13.20 12.38 -3.32
N GLY A 41 -12.00 12.84 -3.71
CA GLY A 41 -11.76 14.20 -4.22
C GLY A 41 -12.21 14.44 -5.66
N ALA A 42 -12.51 13.39 -6.44
CA ALA A 42 -12.89 13.48 -7.85
C ALA A 42 -14.39 13.75 -8.09
N GLY A 43 -15.19 13.90 -7.02
CA GLY A 43 -16.63 14.18 -7.12
C GLY A 43 -17.52 12.92 -7.15
N GLU A 44 -16.92 11.72 -7.15
CA GLU A 44 -17.68 10.49 -6.97
C GLU A 44 -17.87 10.20 -5.48
N LYS A 45 -19.14 10.08 -5.06
CA LYS A 45 -19.49 9.49 -3.76
C LYS A 45 -19.02 8.04 -3.79
N PHE A 46 -17.82 7.77 -3.31
CA PHE A 46 -17.37 6.40 -3.08
C PHE A 46 -18.37 5.74 -2.14
N ASP A 47 -19.17 4.81 -2.67
CA ASP A 47 -20.20 4.11 -1.90
C ASP A 47 -19.56 3.37 -0.73
N PHE A 48 -20.25 3.34 0.41
CA PHE A 48 -19.82 2.61 1.60
C PHE A 48 -19.36 1.17 1.29
N VAL A 49 -20.03 0.53 0.33
CA VAL A 49 -19.70 -0.81 -0.20
C VAL A 49 -18.32 -0.87 -0.82
N SER A 50 -17.93 0.12 -1.62
CA SER A 50 -16.62 0.15 -2.28
C SER A 50 -15.47 0.25 -1.28
N VAL A 51 -15.66 1.02 -0.19
CA VAL A 51 -14.68 1.15 0.90
C VAL A 51 -14.45 -0.21 1.57
N GLN A 52 -15.53 -0.89 1.92
CA GLN A 52 -15.49 -2.21 2.54
C GLN A 52 -14.80 -3.25 1.65
N ILE A 53 -15.05 -3.21 0.33
CA ILE A 53 -14.39 -4.12 -0.62
C ILE A 53 -12.87 -3.90 -0.60
N THR A 54 -12.42 -2.63 -0.68
CA THR A 54 -10.97 -2.33 -0.58
C THR A 54 -10.36 -2.77 0.74
N ASP A 55 -11.05 -2.59 1.86
CA ASP A 55 -10.56 -3.01 3.18
C ASP A 55 -10.44 -4.54 3.27
N ILE A 56 -11.41 -5.27 2.71
CA ILE A 56 -11.35 -6.74 2.61
C ILE A 56 -10.19 -7.18 1.73
N ILE A 57 -10.00 -6.54 0.57
CA ILE A 57 -8.88 -6.83 -0.34
C ILE A 57 -7.54 -6.56 0.37
N PHE A 58 -7.42 -5.46 1.09
CA PHE A 58 -6.25 -5.14 1.89
C PHE A 58 -6.01 -6.19 2.99
N ALA A 59 -7.06 -6.58 3.73
CA ALA A 59 -6.96 -7.59 4.79
C ALA A 59 -6.47 -8.94 4.24
N ILE A 60 -7.05 -9.40 3.13
CA ILE A 60 -6.62 -10.63 2.45
C ILE A 60 -5.17 -10.50 1.97
N SER A 61 -4.82 -9.39 1.33
CA SER A 61 -3.46 -9.15 0.81
C SER A 61 -2.42 -9.12 1.92
N SER A 62 -2.70 -8.42 3.01
CA SER A 62 -1.86 -8.36 4.21
C SER A 62 -1.71 -9.75 4.84
N PHE A 63 -2.80 -10.51 4.93
CA PHE A 63 -2.77 -11.87 5.45
C PHE A 63 -1.92 -12.80 4.57
N CYS A 64 -2.05 -12.69 3.24
CA CYS A 64 -1.21 -13.43 2.29
C CYS A 64 0.27 -13.08 2.46
N ILE A 65 0.63 -11.78 2.53
CA ILE A 65 2.02 -11.35 2.72
C ILE A 65 2.59 -11.90 4.03
N PHE A 66 1.84 -11.78 5.12
CA PHE A 66 2.25 -12.27 6.43
C PHE A 66 2.45 -13.79 6.43
N THR A 67 1.49 -14.54 5.89
CA THR A 67 1.54 -16.01 5.83
C THR A 67 2.63 -16.51 4.89
N LEU A 68 2.86 -15.83 3.76
CA LEU A 68 3.99 -16.10 2.87
C LEU A 68 5.33 -15.86 3.58
N GLY A 69 5.44 -14.77 4.35
CA GLY A 69 6.62 -14.51 5.18
C GLY A 69 6.88 -15.64 6.19
N LEU A 70 5.84 -16.13 6.86
CA LEU A 70 5.94 -17.27 7.77
C LEU A 70 6.39 -18.55 7.06
N TYR A 71 5.79 -18.86 5.90
CA TYR A 71 6.11 -20.07 5.15
C TYR A 71 7.56 -20.05 4.62
N LEU A 72 7.99 -18.93 4.03
CA LEU A 72 9.30 -18.80 3.42
C LEU A 72 10.44 -18.69 4.44
N PHE A 73 10.20 -18.03 5.58
CA PHE A 73 11.28 -17.68 6.51
C PHE A 73 11.24 -18.46 7.83
N ASN A 74 10.11 -19.03 8.22
CA ASN A 74 9.95 -19.76 9.48
C ASN A 74 9.29 -21.13 9.28
N SER A 75 9.38 -21.70 8.08
CA SER A 75 8.81 -23.01 7.72
C SER A 75 7.29 -23.13 8.01
N GLY A 76 6.58 -22.01 8.06
CA GLY A 76 5.15 -21.95 8.35
C GLY A 76 4.79 -21.98 9.83
N GLU A 77 5.77 -22.02 10.75
CA GLU A 77 5.47 -21.98 12.18
C GLU A 77 5.13 -20.55 12.63
N ILE A 78 4.13 -20.41 13.49
CA ILE A 78 3.78 -19.12 14.10
C ILE A 78 4.50 -19.03 15.45
N ARG A 79 5.48 -18.14 15.55
CA ARG A 79 6.25 -17.90 16.78
C ARG A 79 6.19 -16.44 17.19
N SER A 80 6.38 -16.17 18.47
CA SER A 80 6.25 -14.82 19.05
C SER A 80 7.17 -13.79 18.39
N TYR A 81 8.42 -14.16 18.09
CA TYR A 81 9.37 -13.27 17.43
C TYR A 81 8.96 -12.91 15.99
N CYS A 82 8.22 -13.76 15.28
CA CYS A 82 7.69 -13.43 13.96
C CYS A 82 6.62 -12.35 14.04
N ILE A 83 5.71 -12.48 15.02
CA ILE A 83 4.65 -11.51 15.27
C ILE A 83 5.25 -10.18 15.74
N LEU A 84 6.20 -10.23 16.69
CA LEU A 84 6.89 -9.04 17.19
C LEU A 84 7.70 -8.36 16.09
N GLY A 85 8.36 -9.12 15.22
CA GLY A 85 9.09 -8.60 14.06
C GLY A 85 8.15 -7.84 13.13
N ALA A 86 7.06 -8.47 12.69
CA ALA A 86 6.06 -7.84 11.82
C ALA A 86 5.43 -6.59 12.47
N ALA A 87 5.06 -6.66 13.74
CA ALA A 87 4.51 -5.52 14.49
C ALA A 87 5.53 -4.36 14.56
N ALA A 88 6.78 -4.66 14.92
CA ALA A 88 7.85 -3.65 14.95
C ALA A 88 8.09 -3.03 13.57
N GLY A 89 8.05 -3.82 12.51
CA GLY A 89 8.13 -3.34 11.13
C GLY A 89 6.99 -2.39 10.78
N ILE A 90 5.74 -2.77 11.05
CA ILE A 90 4.58 -1.90 10.80
C ILE A 90 4.69 -0.60 11.60
N THR A 91 5.05 -0.66 12.88
CA THR A 91 5.24 0.55 13.71
C THR A 91 6.35 1.44 13.17
N MET A 92 7.49 0.85 12.80
CA MET A 92 8.61 1.59 12.21
C MET A 92 8.22 2.25 10.88
N TYR A 93 7.43 1.58 10.05
CA TYR A 93 6.88 2.15 8.82
C TYR A 93 6.08 3.42 9.11
N PHE A 94 5.11 3.35 10.02
CA PHE A 94 4.24 4.48 10.31
C PHE A 94 4.97 5.67 10.94
N LEU A 95 6.01 5.42 11.73
CA LEU A 95 6.79 6.49 12.36
C LEU A 95 7.76 7.16 11.38
N LEU A 96 8.42 6.40 10.51
CA LEU A 96 9.53 6.91 9.70
C LEU A 96 9.16 7.13 8.22
N LEU A 97 8.48 6.16 7.62
CA LEU A 97 8.30 6.09 6.16
C LEU A 97 6.95 6.68 5.71
N ALA A 98 5.90 6.56 6.52
CA ALA A 98 4.56 7.02 6.15
C ALA A 98 4.51 8.51 5.71
N PRO A 99 5.21 9.48 6.34
CA PRO A 99 5.19 10.87 5.86
C PRO A 99 5.77 11.03 4.45
N ILE A 100 6.81 10.25 4.13
CA ILE A 100 7.50 10.27 2.82
C ILE A 100 6.60 9.62 1.77
N VAL A 101 6.11 8.41 2.06
CA VAL A 101 5.25 7.64 1.14
C VAL A 101 3.97 8.42 0.84
N ASN A 102 3.31 8.99 1.85
CA ASN A 102 2.10 9.80 1.64
C ASN A 102 2.36 11.05 0.78
N ARG A 103 3.54 11.67 0.89
CA ARG A 103 3.91 12.81 0.03
C ARG A 103 4.09 12.37 -1.42
N VAL A 104 4.79 11.26 -1.65
CA VAL A 104 5.00 10.69 -2.98
C VAL A 104 3.66 10.30 -3.62
N LEU A 105 2.80 9.61 -2.87
CA LEU A 105 1.48 9.20 -3.35
C LEU A 105 0.62 10.42 -3.72
N LYS A 106 0.60 11.48 -2.91
CA LYS A 106 -0.12 12.72 -3.26
C LYS A 106 0.37 13.34 -4.56
N LEU A 107 1.68 13.39 -4.78
CA LEU A 107 2.26 13.91 -6.02
C LEU A 107 1.86 13.03 -7.22
N PHE A 108 1.91 11.72 -7.05
CA PHE A 108 1.52 10.75 -8.06
C PHE A 108 0.04 10.91 -8.47
N PHE A 109 -0.88 10.93 -7.50
CA PHE A 109 -2.30 11.12 -7.79
C PHE A 109 -2.60 12.50 -8.41
N LYS A 110 -1.90 13.56 -7.98
CA LYS A 110 -2.02 14.89 -8.61
C LYS A 110 -1.56 14.87 -10.07
N ALA A 111 -0.48 14.17 -10.38
CA ALA A 111 0.01 14.02 -11.74
C ALA A 111 -1.01 13.28 -12.63
N ILE A 112 -1.59 12.19 -12.12
CA ILE A 112 -2.67 11.45 -12.80
C ILE A 112 -3.87 12.37 -13.07
N TYR A 113 -4.36 13.07 -12.05
CA TYR A 113 -5.52 13.96 -12.21
C TYR A 113 -5.24 15.05 -13.25
N SER A 114 -4.04 15.66 -13.18
CA SER A 114 -3.62 16.66 -14.15
C SER A 114 -3.59 16.11 -15.58
N PHE A 115 -3.09 14.88 -15.76
CA PHE A 115 -3.04 14.21 -17.06
C PHE A 115 -4.44 14.02 -17.66
N PHE A 116 -5.38 13.48 -16.87
CA PHE A 116 -6.77 13.30 -17.31
C PHE A 116 -7.46 14.63 -17.60
N TYR A 117 -7.28 15.65 -16.76
CA TYR A 117 -7.87 16.98 -16.95
C TYR A 117 -7.40 17.63 -18.26
N TYR A 118 -6.10 17.63 -18.55
CA TYR A 118 -5.57 18.20 -19.79
C TYR A 118 -6.02 17.44 -21.02
N THR A 119 -6.06 16.10 -20.94
CA THR A 119 -6.56 15.26 -22.03
C THR A 119 -8.04 15.54 -22.30
N GLY A 120 -8.88 15.57 -21.27
CA GLY A 120 -10.30 15.90 -21.40
C GLY A 120 -10.55 17.31 -21.95
N LYS A 121 -9.77 18.31 -21.52
CA LYS A 121 -9.84 19.68 -22.04
C LYS A 121 -9.43 19.75 -23.52
N PHE A 122 -8.47 18.96 -23.95
CA PHE A 122 -8.08 18.86 -25.35
C PHE A 122 -9.20 18.29 -26.22
N PHE A 123 -9.82 17.19 -25.78
CA PHE A 123 -10.96 16.58 -26.49
C PHE A 123 -12.17 17.52 -26.57
N THR A 124 -12.54 18.18 -25.47
CA THR A 124 -13.67 19.14 -25.49
C THR A 124 -13.40 20.33 -26.42
N LYS A 125 -12.15 20.80 -26.51
CA LYS A 125 -11.76 21.86 -27.46
C LYS A 125 -11.88 21.41 -28.91
N ILE A 126 -11.48 20.18 -29.22
CA ILE A 126 -11.64 19.57 -30.55
C ILE A 126 -13.13 19.44 -30.89
N PHE A 127 -13.93 18.88 -29.97
CA PHE A 127 -15.36 18.68 -30.19
C PHE A 127 -16.11 19.99 -30.42
N LYS A 128 -15.81 21.02 -29.62
CA LYS A 128 -16.38 22.36 -29.79
C LYS A 128 -16.02 22.96 -31.15
N LYS A 129 -14.77 22.81 -31.59
CA LYS A 129 -14.34 23.28 -32.92
C LYS A 129 -15.02 22.52 -34.07
N LEU A 130 -15.32 21.24 -33.88
CA LEU A 130 -15.99 20.41 -34.87
C LEU A 130 -17.49 20.75 -35.00
N PHE A 131 -18.18 20.99 -33.88
CA PHE A 131 -19.63 21.24 -33.86
C PHE A 131 -20.04 22.70 -34.09
N THR A 132 -19.17 23.68 -33.79
CA THR A 132 -19.48 25.10 -34.01
C THR A 132 -19.34 25.54 -35.48
N LYS A 133 -18.77 24.72 -36.37
CA LYS A 133 -18.56 25.07 -37.79
C LYS A 133 -19.71 24.68 -38.74
N ARG A 134 -20.86 24.22 -38.21
CA ARG A 134 -21.98 23.66 -39.00
C ARG A 134 -23.28 24.49 -38.98
N HIS A 135 -23.22 25.74 -38.56
CA HIS A 135 -24.27 26.76 -38.76
C HIS A 135 -23.66 27.94 -39.51
#